data_AF-A0A1Y0H9Q2-F1
#
_entry.id   AF-A0A1Y0H9Q2-F1
#
_cell.length_a   1.000
_cell.length_b   1.000
_cell.length_c   1.000
_cell.angle_alpha   90.00
_cell.angle_beta   90.00
_cell.angle_gamma   90.00
#
_symmetry.space_group_name_H-M   'P 1'
#
loop_
_entity.id
_entity.type
_entity.pdbx_description
1 polymer ?
#
loop_
_entity_poly.entity_id
_entity_poly.type
_entity_poly.pdbx_seq_one_letter_code
_entity_poly.pdbx_strand_id
1 'polypeptide(L)'
;MVAAGIAETLDQEGRVLPIAWTQTDPLLKDALEALRQSYVPAPTPELREAVRRQLDATYVLEVEAVRSDGQVSVGARLTRNGREIWQFLSAPEFDGPGIKVIRNGRLDREATRELQQKYANQPGAQSFFVALVNGLPDWQSTAASIERTLALIIGSDPLRDLPARPRIDSTLDPVFLQPQYKLVPDATGDWQENVKDALAADETEKAITILRDAVDREPSDIATRLWLAKVLAEHGQMALGATEAARAARMSGRDPSLWALACRMALDAQQIPAAREYLHQATARGLEGADLHRLRADIALYDGDLDAAITAMNDISDEGSILTRGLVLALRGAPAELVAPSLQNYKGDELTTLERYTFAIHVIERQMAMWVLRLREAPVRIRQGMTPTERRDLIRTGQELDGVVAFLRAVPVPAKHRISHEGRLLAMILLAKSAQESLAFADTSDRSLGDDAAMSLGEGLRLMNSVRENFAVERGERWQPAP
;
A
#
# COMPACT_ATOMS: atom_id res chain seq x y z
N MET A 1 9.59 -12.87 14.41
CA MET A 1 8.85 -12.47 13.21
C MET A 1 7.46 -13.10 13.26
N VAL A 2 7.34 -14.42 13.05
CA VAL A 2 6.05 -15.16 13.10
C VAL A 2 5.24 -14.93 14.38
N ALA A 3 5.87 -14.96 15.55
CA ALA A 3 5.15 -14.74 16.82
C ALA A 3 4.50 -13.34 16.93
N ALA A 4 5.12 -12.31 16.35
CA ALA A 4 4.60 -10.94 16.38
C ALA A 4 3.42 -10.77 15.42
N GLY A 5 3.50 -11.32 14.20
CA GLY A 5 2.40 -11.24 13.24
C GLY A 5 1.19 -12.10 13.62
N ILE A 6 1.40 -13.24 14.32
CA ILE A 6 0.29 -14.00 14.92
C ILE A 6 -0.38 -13.17 16.02
N ALA A 7 0.40 -12.51 16.89
CA ALA A 7 -0.14 -11.62 17.90
C ALA A 7 -0.98 -10.50 17.27
N GLU A 8 -0.45 -9.82 16.25
CA GLU A 8 -1.18 -8.78 15.52
C GLU A 8 -2.49 -9.29 14.91
N THR A 9 -2.47 -10.45 14.25
CA THR A 9 -3.66 -11.04 13.65
C THR A 9 -4.71 -11.42 14.70
N LEU A 10 -4.29 -11.99 15.83
CA LEU A 10 -5.19 -12.33 16.95
C LEU A 10 -5.75 -11.07 17.64
N ASP A 11 -4.99 -9.98 17.68
CA ASP A 11 -5.42 -8.69 18.21
C ASP A 11 -6.50 -8.05 17.32
N GLN A 12 -6.33 -8.12 16.00
CA GLN A 12 -7.32 -7.67 15.01
C GLN A 12 -8.63 -8.45 15.13
N GLU A 13 -8.58 -9.77 15.34
CA GLU A 13 -9.77 -10.57 15.64
C GLU A 13 -10.41 -10.21 16.98
N GLY A 14 -9.60 -9.74 17.94
CA GLY A 14 -10.01 -9.25 19.25
C GLY A 14 -10.69 -10.30 20.14
N ARG A 15 -10.36 -11.58 19.94
CA ARG A 15 -10.80 -12.69 20.81
C ARG A 15 -9.95 -12.79 22.08
N VAL A 16 -8.69 -12.37 21.99
CA VAL A 16 -7.67 -12.39 23.05
C VAL A 16 -6.90 -11.09 23.02
N LEU A 17 -6.26 -10.75 24.14
CA LEU A 17 -5.24 -9.70 24.21
C LEU A 17 -3.88 -10.37 24.07
N PRO A 18 -3.22 -10.31 22.90
CA PRO A 18 -1.95 -10.97 22.70
C PRO A 18 -0.81 -10.14 23.28
N ILE A 19 0.13 -10.81 23.93
CA ILE A 19 1.39 -10.25 24.41
C ILE A 19 2.48 -10.96 23.63
N ALA A 20 3.18 -10.24 22.76
CA ALA A 20 4.17 -10.84 21.88
C ALA A 20 5.51 -10.98 22.62
N TRP A 21 6.20 -12.11 22.44
CA TRP A 21 7.56 -12.28 22.97
C TRP A 21 8.58 -11.49 22.13
N THR A 22 8.60 -10.17 22.28
CA THR A 22 9.45 -9.24 21.53
C THR A 22 10.00 -8.14 22.43
N GLN A 23 11.12 -7.51 22.04
CA GLN A 23 11.69 -6.38 22.80
C GLN A 23 10.81 -5.13 22.79
N THR A 24 9.86 -5.04 21.87
CA THR A 24 9.02 -3.87 21.64
C THR A 24 7.67 -3.95 22.34
N ASP A 25 7.29 -5.11 22.90
CA ASP A 25 6.04 -5.27 23.63
C ASP A 25 6.17 -4.66 25.05
N PRO A 26 5.38 -3.61 25.38
CA PRO A 26 5.51 -2.89 26.64
C PRO A 26 5.11 -3.76 27.85
N LEU A 27 4.10 -4.62 27.70
CA LEU A 27 3.63 -5.48 28.80
C LEU A 27 4.67 -6.56 29.12
N LEU A 28 5.30 -7.13 28.10
CA LEU A 28 6.42 -8.06 28.30
C LEU A 28 7.60 -7.37 29.01
N LYS A 29 7.94 -6.15 28.57
CA LYS A 29 9.05 -5.38 29.16
C LYS A 29 8.82 -5.14 30.66
N ASP A 30 7.63 -4.65 31.03
CA ASP A 30 7.26 -4.39 32.43
C ASP A 30 7.32 -5.68 33.27
N ALA A 31 6.88 -6.81 32.70
CA ALA A 31 6.96 -8.11 33.38
C ALA A 31 8.40 -8.60 33.58
N LEU A 32 9.27 -8.44 32.58
CA LEU A 32 10.68 -8.82 32.68
C LEU A 32 11.44 -7.93 33.69
N GLU A 33 11.15 -6.62 33.70
CA GLU A 33 11.71 -5.69 34.68
C GLU A 33 11.28 -6.05 36.11
N ALA A 34 10.00 -6.36 36.32
CA ALA A 34 9.49 -6.83 37.62
C ALA A 34 10.17 -8.13 38.09
N LEU A 35 10.46 -9.05 37.16
CA LEU A 35 11.17 -10.31 37.43
C LEU A 35 12.70 -10.14 37.52
N ARG A 36 13.23 -8.95 37.26
CA ARG A 36 14.68 -8.65 37.14
C ARG A 36 15.38 -9.58 36.14
N GLN A 37 14.71 -9.86 35.03
CA GLN A 37 15.21 -10.69 33.94
C GLN A 37 15.48 -9.83 32.71
N SER A 38 16.51 -10.16 31.94
CA SER A 38 16.74 -9.54 30.64
C SER A 38 15.98 -10.29 29.56
N TYR A 39 15.60 -9.57 28.50
CA TYR A 39 15.00 -10.20 27.32
C TYR A 39 15.97 -11.22 26.71
N VAL A 40 15.45 -12.43 26.44
CA VAL A 40 16.13 -13.48 25.69
C VAL A 40 15.25 -13.90 24.51
N PRO A 41 15.79 -14.02 23.28
CA PRO A 41 15.00 -14.39 22.11
C PRO A 41 14.33 -15.77 22.20
N ALA A 42 14.98 -16.72 22.88
CA ALA A 42 14.47 -18.07 23.13
C ALA A 42 14.43 -18.30 24.65
N PRO A 43 13.30 -18.00 25.31
CA PRO A 43 13.18 -18.13 26.75
C PRO A 43 13.11 -19.58 27.21
N THR A 44 13.66 -19.85 28.39
CA THR A 44 13.54 -21.18 29.01
C THR A 44 12.09 -21.42 29.48
N PRO A 45 11.67 -22.69 29.63
CA PRO A 45 10.35 -23.03 30.17
C PRO A 45 10.06 -22.34 31.51
N GLU A 46 11.06 -22.22 32.39
CA GLU A 46 10.94 -21.58 33.69
C GLU A 46 10.68 -20.08 33.58
N LEU A 47 11.40 -19.39 32.68
CA LEU A 47 11.21 -17.96 32.44
C LEU A 47 9.82 -17.68 31.83
N ARG A 48 9.38 -18.53 30.88
CA ARG A 48 8.03 -18.41 30.28
C ARG A 48 6.93 -18.54 31.33
N GLU A 49 7.05 -19.52 32.22
CA GLU A 49 6.06 -19.72 33.29
C GLU A 49 6.10 -18.58 34.32
N ALA A 50 7.29 -18.05 34.64
CA ALA A 50 7.42 -16.89 35.51
C ALA A 50 6.74 -15.64 34.91
N VAL A 51 6.98 -15.35 33.62
CA VAL A 51 6.34 -14.25 32.90
C VAL A 51 4.82 -14.47 32.78
N ARG A 52 4.38 -15.70 32.48
CA ARG A 52 2.95 -16.05 32.43
C ARG A 52 2.25 -15.73 33.75
N ARG A 53 2.86 -16.09 34.89
CA ARG A 53 2.32 -15.77 36.23
C ARG A 53 2.33 -14.29 36.51
N GLN A 54 3.39 -13.58 36.12
CA GLN A 54 3.52 -12.14 36.33
C GLN A 54 2.45 -11.35 35.56
N LEU A 55 2.12 -11.79 34.35
CA LEU A 55 1.12 -11.17 33.47
C LEU A 55 -0.31 -11.69 33.68
N ASP A 56 -0.49 -12.65 34.59
CA ASP A 56 -1.74 -13.41 34.75
C ASP A 56 -2.29 -13.96 33.41
N ALA A 57 -1.37 -14.39 32.53
CA ALA A 57 -1.72 -14.85 31.20
C ALA A 57 -2.41 -16.22 31.29
N THR A 58 -3.67 -16.26 30.83
CA THR A 58 -4.49 -17.48 30.80
C THR A 58 -4.03 -18.46 29.74
N TYR A 59 -3.49 -17.97 28.62
CA TYR A 59 -3.04 -18.76 27.47
C TYR A 59 -1.57 -18.49 27.17
N VAL A 60 -0.83 -19.53 26.78
CA VAL A 60 0.54 -19.39 26.24
C VAL A 60 0.63 -20.15 24.94
N LEU A 61 0.94 -19.43 23.86
CA LEU A 61 1.19 -19.99 22.54
C LEU A 61 2.69 -20.04 22.27
N GLU A 62 3.20 -21.23 22.04
CA GLU A 62 4.57 -21.48 21.60
C GLU A 62 4.55 -21.76 20.10
N VAL A 63 5.41 -21.10 19.33
CA VAL A 63 5.53 -21.31 17.88
C VAL A 63 6.99 -21.51 17.53
N GLU A 64 7.25 -22.54 16.75
CA GLU A 64 8.55 -22.89 16.22
C GLU A 64 8.45 -22.95 14.69
N ALA A 65 9.39 -22.34 13.99
CA ALA A 65 9.47 -22.38 12.54
C ALA A 65 10.92 -22.68 12.13
N VAL A 66 11.13 -23.82 11.48
CA VAL A 66 12.45 -24.30 11.05
C VAL A 66 12.52 -24.26 9.54
N ARG A 67 13.56 -23.59 9.02
CA ARG A 67 13.88 -23.52 7.59
C ARG A 67 14.73 -24.74 7.20
N SER A 68 14.32 -25.46 6.16
CA SER A 68 15.10 -26.56 5.56
C SER A 68 14.82 -26.65 4.06
N ASP A 69 15.86 -26.71 3.22
CA ASP A 69 15.80 -27.04 1.78
C ASP A 69 14.56 -26.53 1.00
N GLY A 70 14.38 -25.20 0.95
CA GLY A 70 13.29 -24.58 0.17
C GLY A 70 11.89 -24.74 0.79
N GLN A 71 11.80 -25.22 2.03
CA GLN A 71 10.58 -25.40 2.79
C GLN A 71 10.71 -24.81 4.20
N VAL A 72 9.55 -24.55 4.83
CA VAL A 72 9.46 -24.19 6.25
C VAL A 72 8.58 -25.20 6.97
N SER A 73 9.13 -25.83 8.00
CA SER A 73 8.38 -26.66 8.94
C SER A 73 7.95 -25.79 10.10
N VAL A 74 6.67 -25.88 10.49
CA VAL A 74 6.11 -25.08 11.58
C VAL A 74 5.51 -26.01 12.62
N GLY A 75 5.78 -25.71 13.88
CA GLY A 75 5.16 -26.32 15.04
C GLY A 75 4.53 -25.25 15.91
N ALA A 76 3.38 -25.53 16.52
CA ALA A 76 2.77 -24.65 17.50
C ALA A 76 2.13 -25.44 18.64
N ARG A 77 2.17 -24.91 19.86
CA ARG A 77 1.52 -25.50 21.04
C ARG A 77 0.82 -24.41 21.83
N LEU A 78 -0.45 -24.64 22.17
CA LEU A 78 -1.23 -23.73 22.99
C LEU A 78 -1.54 -24.40 24.33
N THR A 79 -1.17 -23.71 25.40
CA THR A 79 -1.50 -24.11 26.76
C THR A 79 -2.48 -23.11 27.38
N ARG A 80 -3.37 -23.61 28.25
CA ARG A 80 -4.28 -22.83 29.07
C ARG A 80 -4.02 -23.15 30.54
N ASN A 81 -3.67 -22.14 31.33
CA ASN A 81 -3.32 -22.29 32.75
C ASN A 81 -2.28 -23.41 32.99
N GLY A 82 -1.25 -23.46 32.14
CA GLY A 82 -0.18 -24.46 32.22
C GLY A 82 -0.53 -25.86 31.72
N ARG A 83 -1.75 -26.09 31.20
CA ARG A 83 -2.16 -27.37 30.58
C ARG A 83 -2.24 -27.23 29.07
N GLU A 84 -1.63 -28.14 28.32
CA GLU A 84 -1.75 -28.17 26.87
C GLU A 84 -3.18 -28.47 26.43
N ILE A 85 -3.71 -27.62 25.54
CA ILE A 85 -5.08 -27.71 25.01
C ILE A 85 -5.13 -27.81 23.49
N TRP A 86 -3.99 -27.63 22.80
CA TRP A 86 -3.91 -27.74 21.35
C TRP A 86 -2.44 -27.82 20.91
N GLN A 87 -2.19 -28.60 19.84
CA GLN A 87 -0.87 -28.67 19.22
C GLN A 87 -0.94 -28.83 17.70
N PHE A 88 0.04 -28.28 17.02
CA PHE A 88 0.33 -28.45 15.61
C PHE A 88 1.79 -28.91 15.51
N LEU A 89 2.01 -30.14 15.04
CA LEU A 89 3.35 -30.70 14.90
C LEU A 89 3.56 -31.10 13.44
N SER A 90 4.64 -30.61 12.85
CA SER A 90 5.26 -31.25 11.68
C SER A 90 6.33 -32.22 12.19
N ALA A 91 5.96 -33.46 12.55
CA ALA A 91 6.92 -34.49 12.94
C ALA A 91 6.46 -35.91 12.54
N PRO A 92 7.38 -36.85 12.24
CA PRO A 92 7.11 -38.07 11.47
C PRO A 92 6.79 -39.33 12.30
N GLU A 93 6.73 -39.25 13.64
CA GLU A 93 6.82 -40.45 14.50
C GLU A 93 5.51 -41.20 14.80
N PHE A 94 4.38 -40.81 14.20
CA PHE A 94 3.14 -41.60 14.23
C PHE A 94 2.39 -41.41 12.93
N ASP A 95 2.00 -42.52 12.28
CA ASP A 95 1.21 -42.60 11.03
C ASP A 95 0.65 -41.24 10.54
N GLY A 96 1.50 -40.52 9.80
CA GLY A 96 1.17 -39.31 9.07
C GLY A 96 1.47 -37.97 9.80
N PRO A 97 2.13 -37.01 9.13
CA PRO A 97 2.15 -35.61 9.58
C PRO A 97 0.74 -34.98 9.47
N GLY A 98 0.29 -34.24 10.50
CA GLY A 98 -1.02 -33.59 10.50
C GLY A 98 -1.41 -32.91 11.81
N ILE A 99 -2.41 -32.02 11.76
CA ILE A 99 -2.95 -31.28 12.90
C ILE A 99 -3.50 -32.26 13.95
N LYS A 100 -3.27 -32.03 15.26
CA LYS A 100 -3.74 -32.88 16.36
C LYS A 100 -4.43 -32.06 17.44
N VAL A 101 -5.71 -32.34 17.71
CA VAL A 101 -6.46 -31.67 18.78
C VAL A 101 -6.27 -32.45 20.08
N ILE A 102 -5.73 -31.81 21.12
CA ILE A 102 -5.57 -32.40 22.46
C ILE A 102 -6.54 -31.74 23.42
N ARG A 103 -7.52 -32.48 23.93
CA ARG A 103 -8.45 -31.98 24.96
C ARG A 103 -8.13 -32.65 26.29
N ASN A 104 -7.88 -31.85 27.33
CA ASN A 104 -7.56 -32.32 28.68
C ASN A 104 -6.34 -33.28 28.73
N GLY A 105 -5.29 -32.99 27.95
CA GLY A 105 -4.09 -33.83 27.91
C GLY A 105 -4.28 -35.19 27.20
N ARG A 106 -5.40 -35.40 26.51
CA ARG A 106 -5.65 -36.59 25.68
C ARG A 106 -5.97 -36.17 24.24
N LEU A 107 -5.50 -36.95 23.27
CA LEU A 107 -5.82 -36.74 21.86
C LEU A 107 -7.33 -36.93 21.62
N ASP A 108 -7.99 -35.90 21.13
CA ASP A 108 -9.35 -35.95 20.64
C ASP A 108 -9.34 -36.40 19.17
N ARG A 109 -9.54 -37.70 18.96
CA ARG A 109 -9.44 -38.33 17.63
C ARG A 109 -10.51 -37.84 16.65
N GLU A 110 -11.68 -37.47 17.16
CA GLU A 110 -12.81 -37.03 16.34
C GLU A 110 -12.58 -35.59 15.87
N ALA A 111 -12.29 -34.68 16.81
CA ALA A 111 -11.95 -33.29 16.48
C ALA A 111 -10.69 -33.20 15.59
N THR A 112 -9.72 -34.08 15.83
CA THR A 112 -8.53 -34.20 14.97
C THR A 112 -8.89 -34.55 13.53
N ARG A 113 -9.80 -35.52 13.31
CA ARG A 113 -10.23 -35.94 11.97
C ARG A 113 -11.06 -34.87 11.26
N GLU A 114 -12.00 -34.23 11.96
CA GLU A 114 -12.81 -33.15 11.40
C GLU A 114 -11.94 -31.99 10.93
N LEU A 115 -10.96 -31.61 11.76
CA LEU A 115 -10.07 -30.50 11.47
C LEU A 115 -9.09 -30.86 10.33
N GLN A 116 -8.55 -32.10 10.32
CA GLN A 116 -7.76 -32.60 9.20
C GLN A 116 -8.57 -32.60 7.90
N GLN A 117 -9.85 -33.02 7.89
CA GLN A 117 -10.70 -32.98 6.70
C GLN A 117 -11.00 -31.55 6.25
N LYS A 118 -11.28 -30.64 7.19
CA LYS A 118 -11.56 -29.22 6.90
C LYS A 118 -10.37 -28.54 6.22
N TYR A 119 -9.15 -28.92 6.57
CA TYR A 119 -7.92 -28.33 6.04
C TYR A 119 -7.14 -29.25 5.07
N ALA A 120 -7.70 -30.41 4.70
CA ALA A 120 -7.06 -31.41 3.82
C ALA A 120 -6.74 -30.87 2.41
N ASN A 121 -7.51 -29.87 1.95
CA ASN A 121 -7.37 -29.27 0.62
C ASN A 121 -6.49 -28.00 0.59
N GLN A 122 -5.86 -27.62 1.72
CA GLN A 122 -4.89 -26.53 1.72
C GLN A 122 -3.52 -27.07 1.26
N PRO A 123 -2.87 -26.46 0.24
CA PRO A 123 -1.54 -26.87 -0.19
C PRO A 123 -0.57 -26.73 0.99
N GLY A 124 0.08 -27.82 1.40
CA GLY A 124 1.16 -27.77 2.38
C GLY A 124 0.80 -28.08 3.84
N ALA A 125 -0.15 -28.99 4.11
CA ALA A 125 -0.41 -29.51 5.46
C ALA A 125 0.83 -30.13 6.19
N GLN A 126 1.99 -30.19 5.54
CA GLN A 126 3.22 -30.82 6.00
C GLN A 126 4.44 -29.89 5.95
N SER A 127 4.37 -28.80 5.18
CA SER A 127 5.46 -27.84 4.95
C SER A 127 4.87 -26.59 4.30
N PHE A 128 5.13 -25.41 4.85
CA PHE A 128 4.81 -24.16 4.16
C PHE A 128 5.80 -24.00 3.00
N PHE A 129 5.27 -23.87 1.78
CA PHE A 129 6.09 -23.53 0.62
C PHE A 129 6.62 -22.11 0.81
N VAL A 130 7.89 -21.93 0.49
CA VAL A 130 8.51 -20.62 0.48
C VAL A 130 7.92 -19.82 -0.67
N ALA A 131 7.31 -18.68 -0.36
CA ALA A 131 6.86 -17.74 -1.39
C ALA A 131 8.08 -17.30 -2.22
N LEU A 132 7.94 -17.27 -3.54
CA LEU A 132 9.03 -16.84 -4.44
C LEU A 132 8.63 -15.52 -5.10
N VAL A 133 9.51 -14.54 -5.03
CA VAL A 133 9.43 -13.27 -5.78
C VAL A 133 10.66 -13.21 -6.67
N ASN A 134 10.45 -13.16 -7.99
CA ASN A 134 11.53 -13.20 -9.00
C ASN A 134 12.47 -14.42 -8.88
N GLY A 135 11.94 -15.58 -8.48
CA GLY A 135 12.73 -16.80 -8.28
C GLY A 135 13.56 -16.85 -7.00
N LEU A 136 13.49 -15.81 -6.17
CA LEU A 136 14.13 -15.76 -4.85
C LEU A 136 13.11 -15.97 -3.72
N PRO A 137 13.49 -16.68 -2.65
CA PRO A 137 12.70 -16.78 -1.42
C PRO A 137 12.28 -15.44 -0.81
N ASP A 138 10.97 -15.18 -0.78
CA ASP A 138 10.33 -14.12 -0.02
C ASP A 138 9.90 -14.65 1.35
N TRP A 139 10.80 -14.47 2.31
CA TRP A 139 10.59 -14.89 3.70
C TRP A 139 9.53 -14.05 4.43
N GLN A 140 9.28 -12.81 4.01
CA GLN A 140 8.25 -11.96 4.62
C GLN A 140 6.85 -12.45 4.23
N SER A 141 6.61 -12.69 2.93
CA SER A 141 5.34 -13.27 2.47
C SER A 141 5.13 -14.69 3.01
N THR A 142 6.21 -15.48 3.13
CA THR A 142 6.16 -16.81 3.75
C THR A 142 5.75 -16.71 5.22
N ALA A 143 6.35 -15.79 6.00
CA ALA A 143 5.97 -15.55 7.39
C ALA A 143 4.52 -15.08 7.53
N ALA A 144 4.08 -14.11 6.72
CA ALA A 144 2.71 -13.61 6.72
C ALA A 144 1.68 -14.71 6.40
N SER A 145 2.02 -15.64 5.50
CA SER A 145 1.17 -16.79 5.21
C SER A 145 1.09 -17.77 6.38
N ILE A 146 2.20 -18.03 7.08
CA ILE A 146 2.21 -18.87 8.29
C ILE A 146 1.37 -18.22 9.39
N GLU A 147 1.55 -16.91 9.60
CA GLU A 147 0.87 -16.11 10.61
C GLU A 147 -0.65 -16.18 10.45
N ARG A 148 -1.17 -15.88 9.26
CA ARG A 148 -2.61 -15.92 8.97
C ARG A 148 -3.19 -17.33 9.13
N THR A 149 -2.49 -18.36 8.65
CA THR A 149 -2.96 -19.74 8.75
C THR A 149 -3.05 -20.20 10.20
N LEU A 150 -2.00 -19.93 11.01
CA LEU A 150 -2.02 -20.30 12.43
C LEU A 150 -3.06 -19.52 13.21
N ALA A 151 -3.19 -18.20 13.00
CA ALA A 151 -4.21 -17.39 13.65
C ALA A 151 -5.63 -17.90 13.32
N LEU A 152 -5.91 -18.20 12.05
CA LEU A 152 -7.19 -18.76 11.62
C LEU A 152 -7.50 -20.10 12.29
N ILE A 153 -6.53 -21.03 12.34
CA ILE A 153 -6.73 -22.36 12.94
C ILE A 153 -6.96 -22.21 14.45
N ILE A 154 -6.16 -21.38 15.14
CA ILE A 154 -6.28 -21.13 16.57
C ILE A 154 -7.61 -20.44 16.91
N GLY A 155 -8.01 -19.43 16.13
CA GLY A 155 -9.27 -18.71 16.29
C GLY A 155 -10.51 -19.58 16.05
N SER A 156 -10.43 -20.52 15.10
CA SER A 156 -11.57 -21.36 14.70
C SER A 156 -11.72 -22.66 15.49
N ASP A 157 -10.74 -23.06 16.30
CA ASP A 157 -10.83 -24.25 17.16
C ASP A 157 -10.57 -23.95 18.64
N PRO A 158 -9.33 -23.85 19.15
CA PRO A 158 -9.10 -23.72 20.59
C PRO A 158 -9.65 -22.42 21.20
N LEU A 159 -9.84 -21.37 20.41
CA LEU A 159 -10.42 -20.09 20.85
C LEU A 159 -11.86 -19.86 20.33
N ARG A 160 -12.50 -20.86 19.72
CA ARG A 160 -13.81 -20.71 19.04
C ARG A 160 -14.91 -20.17 19.96
N ASP A 161 -14.86 -20.56 21.24
CA ASP A 161 -15.87 -20.22 22.25
C ASP A 161 -15.67 -18.81 22.84
N LEU A 162 -14.57 -18.12 22.50
CA LEU A 162 -14.35 -16.73 22.88
C LEU A 162 -15.03 -15.81 21.86
N PRO A 163 -15.88 -14.86 22.27
CA PRO A 163 -16.53 -13.95 21.34
C PRO A 163 -15.49 -13.09 20.64
N ALA A 164 -15.54 -13.05 19.30
CA ALA A 164 -14.74 -12.09 18.54
C ALA A 164 -15.23 -10.68 18.85
N ARG A 165 -14.34 -9.85 19.39
CA ARG A 165 -14.56 -8.42 19.57
C ARG A 165 -13.46 -7.71 18.81
N PRO A 166 -13.50 -7.74 17.46
CA PRO A 166 -12.47 -7.12 16.66
C PRO A 166 -12.28 -5.72 17.19
N ARG A 167 -11.04 -5.38 17.53
CA ARG A 167 -10.72 -4.03 17.95
C ARG A 167 -11.19 -3.15 16.80
N ILE A 168 -12.26 -2.40 17.03
CA ILE A 168 -12.49 -1.19 16.25
C ILE A 168 -11.21 -0.44 16.51
N ASP A 169 -10.38 -0.35 15.48
CA ASP A 169 -9.07 0.24 15.58
C ASP A 169 -9.30 1.69 16.00
N SER A 170 -9.30 1.90 17.31
CA SER A 170 -9.23 3.20 17.94
C SER A 170 -7.78 3.62 17.82
N THR A 171 -7.26 3.66 16.59
CA THR A 171 -6.03 4.36 16.23
C THR A 171 -6.35 5.86 16.28
N LEU A 172 -6.73 6.33 17.46
CA LEU A 172 -5.95 7.40 18.06
C LEU A 172 -4.60 6.74 18.35
N ASP A 173 -3.66 6.87 17.40
CA ASP A 173 -2.29 6.41 17.58
C ASP A 173 -1.76 6.79 18.98
N PRO A 174 -1.04 5.90 19.68
CA PRO A 174 -0.28 6.27 20.87
C PRO A 174 0.94 7.15 20.57
N VAL A 175 1.00 7.79 19.39
CA VAL A 175 1.92 8.91 19.13
C VAL A 175 1.49 10.18 19.89
N PHE A 176 0.26 10.24 20.42
CA PHE A 176 -0.22 11.36 21.23
C PHE A 176 -0.05 11.16 22.74
N LEU A 177 1.19 11.10 23.21
CA LEU A 177 1.53 11.45 24.59
C LEU A 177 2.82 12.28 24.63
N GLN A 178 2.75 13.47 24.06
CA GLN A 178 3.16 14.74 24.68
C GLN A 178 2.79 15.89 23.73
N PRO A 179 2.02 16.89 24.16
CA PRO A 179 1.84 18.10 23.36
C PRO A 179 3.21 18.79 23.24
N GLN A 180 3.88 18.64 22.09
CA GLN A 180 5.13 19.36 21.81
C GLN A 180 4.89 20.82 21.42
N TYR A 181 3.64 21.27 21.36
CA TYR A 181 3.30 22.63 20.99
C TYR A 181 2.71 23.34 22.20
N LYS A 182 3.36 24.43 22.61
CA LYS A 182 2.74 25.41 23.50
C LYS A 182 1.44 25.84 22.84
N LEU A 183 0.32 25.63 23.54
CA LEU A 183 -0.97 26.26 23.24
C LEU A 183 -0.73 27.70 22.80
N VAL A 184 -1.13 28.05 21.58
CA VAL A 184 -1.15 29.45 21.16
C VAL A 184 -2.23 30.12 22.03
N PRO A 185 -1.90 31.15 22.84
CA PRO A 185 -2.84 31.72 23.81
C PRO A 185 -4.10 32.36 23.21
N ASP A 186 -4.17 32.55 21.89
CA ASP A 186 -5.26 33.28 21.22
C ASP A 186 -6.37 32.39 20.64
N ALA A 187 -6.31 31.07 20.83
CA ALA A 187 -7.40 30.20 20.38
C ALA A 187 -8.71 30.37 21.19
N THR A 188 -8.78 31.32 22.13
CA THR A 188 -10.04 31.71 22.82
C THR A 188 -10.88 32.74 22.06
N GLY A 189 -10.37 33.33 20.97
CA GLY A 189 -11.16 34.12 20.01
C GLY A 189 -11.90 33.26 18.98
N ASP A 190 -12.53 33.89 17.97
CA ASP A 190 -13.10 33.18 16.82
C ASP A 190 -11.98 32.52 16.00
N TRP A 191 -11.61 31.30 16.39
CA TRP A 191 -10.52 30.54 15.80
C TRP A 191 -10.72 30.32 14.29
N GLN A 192 -11.97 30.34 13.81
CA GLN A 192 -12.26 30.20 12.38
C GLN A 192 -11.79 31.43 11.59
N GLU A 193 -11.95 32.64 12.14
CA GLU A 193 -11.39 33.86 11.56
C GLU A 193 -9.86 33.82 11.60
N ASN A 194 -9.26 33.41 12.71
CA ASN A 194 -7.80 33.29 12.83
C ASN A 194 -7.19 32.30 11.82
N VAL A 195 -7.86 31.19 11.52
CA VAL A 195 -7.41 30.26 10.47
C VAL A 195 -7.49 30.92 9.10
N LYS A 196 -8.58 31.62 8.77
CA LYS A 196 -8.74 32.32 7.49
C LYS A 196 -7.68 33.41 7.34
N ASP A 197 -7.41 34.18 8.38
CA ASP A 197 -6.40 35.23 8.39
C ASP A 197 -4.99 34.64 8.22
N ALA A 198 -4.69 33.53 8.90
CA ALA A 198 -3.42 32.83 8.74
C ALA A 198 -3.24 32.29 7.31
N LEU A 199 -4.28 31.71 6.70
CA LEU A 199 -4.24 31.24 5.31
C LEU A 199 -4.09 32.42 4.33
N ALA A 200 -4.77 33.55 4.58
CA ALA A 200 -4.64 34.75 3.76
C ALA A 200 -3.23 35.39 3.86
N ALA A 201 -2.56 35.20 5.00
CA ALA A 201 -1.20 35.65 5.25
C ALA A 201 -0.11 34.64 4.83
N ASP A 202 -0.47 33.52 4.19
CA ASP A 202 0.44 32.41 3.84
C ASP A 202 1.14 31.77 5.07
N GLU A 203 0.56 31.93 6.26
CA GLU A 203 1.01 31.34 7.53
C GLU A 203 0.42 29.92 7.71
N THR A 204 0.61 29.03 6.72
CA THR A 204 0.00 27.69 6.68
C THR A 204 0.24 26.87 7.94
N GLU A 205 1.46 26.82 8.45
CA GLU A 205 1.80 26.02 9.65
C GLU A 205 1.01 26.49 10.88
N LYS A 206 0.76 27.81 10.97
CA LYS A 206 -0.09 28.39 12.02
C LYS A 206 -1.55 28.01 11.82
N ALA A 207 -2.06 28.09 10.59
CA ALA A 207 -3.41 27.66 10.25
C ALA A 207 -3.65 26.18 10.60
N ILE A 208 -2.71 25.29 10.24
CA ILE A 208 -2.75 23.86 10.58
C ILE A 208 -2.71 23.66 12.09
N THR A 209 -1.87 24.40 12.82
CA THR A 209 -1.78 24.32 14.29
C THR A 209 -3.11 24.71 14.94
N ILE A 210 -3.72 25.82 14.52
CA ILE A 210 -5.02 26.27 15.04
C ILE A 210 -6.12 25.23 14.74
N LEU A 211 -6.13 24.66 13.53
CA LEU A 211 -7.10 23.63 13.15
C LEU A 211 -6.93 22.34 13.96
N ARG A 212 -5.69 21.92 14.25
CA ARG A 212 -5.41 20.76 15.12
C ARG A 212 -5.92 21.02 16.54
N ASP A 213 -5.62 22.20 17.10
CA ASP A 213 -6.12 22.60 18.42
C ASP A 213 -7.66 22.61 18.45
N ALA A 214 -8.32 23.05 17.38
CA ALA A 214 -9.78 23.02 17.27
C ALA A 214 -10.32 21.58 17.21
N VAL A 215 -9.70 20.69 16.44
CA VAL A 215 -10.06 19.25 16.40
C VAL A 215 -9.84 18.59 17.77
N ASP A 216 -8.77 18.93 18.49
CA ASP A 216 -8.48 18.34 19.80
C ASP A 216 -9.50 18.78 20.86
N ARG A 217 -10.03 20.02 20.76
CA ARG A 217 -11.10 20.53 21.64
C ARG A 217 -12.44 19.89 21.36
N GLU A 218 -12.79 19.72 20.09
CA GLU A 218 -14.05 19.11 19.66
C GLU A 218 -13.79 17.95 18.68
N PRO A 219 -13.32 16.78 19.17
CA PRO A 219 -12.92 15.67 18.30
C PRO A 219 -14.04 15.09 17.46
N SER A 220 -15.29 15.35 17.85
CA SER A 220 -16.52 14.91 17.18
C SER A 220 -16.95 15.80 16.00
N ASP A 221 -16.35 16.99 15.85
CA ASP A 221 -16.74 17.91 14.78
C ASP A 221 -16.15 17.48 13.42
N ILE A 222 -17.00 16.84 12.62
CA ILE A 222 -16.68 16.38 11.27
C ILE A 222 -16.31 17.56 10.36
N ALA A 223 -16.95 18.72 10.49
CA ALA A 223 -16.72 19.85 9.59
C ALA A 223 -15.31 20.43 9.80
N THR A 224 -14.91 20.64 11.05
CA THR A 224 -13.56 21.11 11.39
C THR A 224 -12.49 20.09 10.98
N ARG A 225 -12.74 18.80 11.17
CA ARG A 225 -11.81 17.73 10.76
C ARG A 225 -11.64 17.66 9.23
N LEU A 226 -12.72 17.87 8.47
CA LEU A 226 -12.66 17.97 7.01
C LEU A 226 -11.96 19.25 6.54
N TRP A 227 -12.07 20.36 7.28
CA TRP A 227 -11.32 21.57 6.98
C TRP A 227 -9.82 21.34 7.18
N LEU A 228 -9.42 20.71 8.29
CA LEU A 228 -8.04 20.28 8.51
C LEU A 228 -7.55 19.36 7.39
N ALA A 229 -8.33 18.36 6.98
CA ALA A 229 -7.97 17.45 5.90
C ALA A 229 -7.68 18.19 4.58
N LYS A 230 -8.51 19.17 4.23
CA LYS A 230 -8.34 20.00 3.02
C LYS A 230 -7.10 20.88 3.09
N VAL A 231 -6.90 21.59 4.21
CA VAL A 231 -5.73 22.47 4.39
C VAL A 231 -4.43 21.65 4.34
N LEU A 232 -4.40 20.46 4.95
CA LEU A 232 -3.26 19.53 4.85
C LEU A 232 -2.99 19.12 3.40
N ALA A 233 -4.03 18.76 2.65
CA ALA A 233 -3.92 18.36 1.25
C ALA A 233 -3.42 19.50 0.34
N GLU A 234 -3.95 20.71 0.51
CA GLU A 234 -3.59 21.89 -0.27
C GLU A 234 -2.12 22.32 -0.08
N HIS A 235 -1.51 21.95 1.05
CA HIS A 235 -0.15 22.33 1.42
C HIS A 235 0.82 21.14 1.47
N GLY A 236 0.62 20.16 0.59
CA GLY A 236 1.58 19.07 0.36
C GLY A 236 1.60 17.98 1.44
N GLN A 237 0.73 18.04 2.46
CA GLN A 237 0.58 17.00 3.49
C GLN A 237 -0.58 16.04 3.15
N MET A 238 -0.65 15.61 1.90
CA MET A 238 -1.77 14.83 1.33
C MET A 238 -2.05 13.53 2.10
N ALA A 239 -1.01 12.80 2.53
CA ALA A 239 -1.14 11.58 3.32
C ALA A 239 -1.83 11.82 4.69
N LEU A 240 -1.50 12.93 5.34
CA LEU A 240 -2.13 13.32 6.59
C LEU A 240 -3.58 13.77 6.34
N GLY A 241 -3.82 14.51 5.26
CA GLY A 241 -5.17 14.87 4.81
C GLY A 241 -6.06 13.64 4.57
N ALA A 242 -5.56 12.62 3.89
CA ALA A 242 -6.27 11.36 3.66
C ALA A 242 -6.65 10.66 4.98
N THR A 243 -5.73 10.67 5.96
CA THR A 243 -5.96 10.10 7.29
C THR A 243 -7.05 10.85 8.04
N GLU A 244 -7.03 12.18 8.00
CA GLU A 244 -8.05 13.03 8.62
C GLU A 244 -9.43 12.86 7.96
N ALA A 245 -9.49 12.77 6.64
CA ALA A 245 -10.72 12.47 5.91
C ALA A 245 -11.28 11.08 6.27
N ALA A 246 -10.42 10.06 6.39
CA ALA A 246 -10.84 8.72 6.83
C ALA A 246 -11.37 8.73 8.27
N ARG A 247 -10.76 9.50 9.18
CA ARG A 247 -11.26 9.67 10.55
C ARG A 247 -12.64 10.33 10.56
N ALA A 248 -12.83 11.40 9.79
CA ALA A 248 -14.13 12.04 9.61
C ALA A 248 -15.19 11.06 9.04
N ALA A 249 -14.80 10.22 8.07
CA ALA A 249 -15.67 9.20 7.49
C ALA A 249 -16.10 8.13 8.50
N ARG A 250 -15.19 7.67 9.37
CA ARG A 250 -15.51 6.73 10.46
C ARG A 250 -16.53 7.30 11.44
N MET A 251 -16.41 8.59 11.76
CA MET A 251 -17.30 9.27 12.70
C MET A 251 -18.69 9.53 12.12
N SER A 252 -18.78 9.87 10.83
CA SER A 252 -20.05 9.99 10.12
C SER A 252 -20.80 8.64 10.01
N GLY A 253 -20.06 7.53 10.02
CA GLY A 253 -20.56 6.16 10.12
C GLY A 253 -21.19 5.60 8.83
N ARG A 254 -21.90 6.43 8.05
CA ARG A 254 -22.66 5.97 6.87
C ARG A 254 -22.40 6.73 5.58
N ASP A 255 -21.75 7.89 5.60
CA ASP A 255 -21.56 8.68 4.38
C ASP A 255 -20.47 8.07 3.48
N PRO A 256 -20.82 7.48 2.31
CA PRO A 256 -19.84 6.91 1.40
C PRO A 256 -18.95 7.98 0.74
N SER A 257 -19.40 9.24 0.66
CA SER A 257 -18.68 10.32 -0.01
C SER A 257 -17.41 10.74 0.75
N LEU A 258 -17.42 10.62 2.09
CA LEU A 258 -16.25 10.90 2.93
C LEU A 258 -15.18 9.82 2.78
N TRP A 259 -15.58 8.55 2.63
CA TRP A 259 -14.65 7.46 2.31
C TRP A 259 -14.09 7.61 0.89
N ALA A 260 -14.91 8.06 -0.07
CA ALA A 260 -14.45 8.38 -1.42
C ALA A 260 -13.43 9.54 -1.42
N LEU A 261 -13.63 10.57 -0.59
CA LEU A 261 -12.68 11.67 -0.40
C LEU A 261 -11.34 11.15 0.17
N ALA A 262 -11.39 10.35 1.24
CA ALA A 262 -10.19 9.74 1.81
C ALA A 262 -9.46 8.86 0.79
N CYS A 263 -10.18 8.11 -0.03
CA CYS A 263 -9.63 7.33 -1.14
C CYS A 263 -8.88 8.20 -2.15
N ARG A 264 -9.50 9.29 -2.64
CA ARG A 264 -8.83 10.23 -3.57
C ARG A 264 -7.55 10.81 -2.99
N MET A 265 -7.61 11.34 -1.76
CA MET A 265 -6.44 11.88 -1.09
C MET A 265 -5.34 10.82 -0.90
N ALA A 266 -5.70 9.58 -0.57
CA ALA A 266 -4.74 8.48 -0.47
C ALA A 266 -4.11 8.12 -1.83
N LEU A 267 -4.88 8.18 -2.93
CA LEU A 267 -4.36 7.98 -4.29
C LEU A 267 -3.37 9.08 -4.67
N ASP A 268 -3.66 10.34 -4.35
CA ASP A 268 -2.78 11.48 -4.63
C ASP A 268 -1.51 11.47 -3.77
N ALA A 269 -1.61 10.90 -2.57
CA ALA A 269 -0.48 10.62 -1.68
C ALA A 269 0.28 9.32 -2.05
N GLN A 270 -0.12 8.63 -3.12
CA GLN A 270 0.42 7.32 -3.55
C GLN A 270 0.34 6.21 -2.47
N GLN A 271 -0.57 6.33 -1.51
CA GLN A 271 -0.85 5.32 -0.48
C GLN A 271 -1.84 4.28 -0.98
N ILE A 272 -1.46 3.53 -2.02
CA ILE A 272 -2.35 2.60 -2.74
C ILE A 272 -3.03 1.56 -1.83
N PRO A 273 -2.35 0.95 -0.83
CA PRO A 273 -3.01 0.03 0.09
C PRO A 273 -4.15 0.70 0.88
N ALA A 274 -3.93 1.93 1.37
CA ALA A 274 -4.94 2.69 2.10
C ALA A 274 -6.10 3.11 1.18
N ALA A 275 -5.80 3.57 -0.04
CA ALA A 275 -6.81 3.90 -1.03
C ALA A 275 -7.75 2.73 -1.34
N ARG A 276 -7.20 1.51 -1.50
CA ARG A 276 -8.01 0.30 -1.73
C ARG A 276 -8.95 0.01 -0.55
N GLU A 277 -8.43 0.11 0.67
CA GLU A 277 -9.25 -0.07 1.87
C GLU A 277 -10.37 0.98 1.92
N TYR A 278 -10.05 2.25 1.66
CA TYR A 278 -11.05 3.32 1.65
C TYR A 278 -12.09 3.15 0.55
N LEU A 279 -11.72 2.68 -0.64
CA LEU A 279 -12.69 2.34 -1.69
C LEU A 279 -13.60 1.18 -1.26
N HIS A 280 -13.06 0.15 -0.61
CA HIS A 280 -13.85 -0.96 -0.09
C HIS A 280 -14.85 -0.46 0.96
N GLN A 281 -14.42 0.40 1.88
CA GLN A 281 -15.28 1.03 2.88
C GLN A 281 -16.35 1.94 2.24
N ALA A 282 -16.03 2.68 1.18
CA ALA A 282 -16.99 3.49 0.45
C ALA A 282 -18.05 2.61 -0.26
N THR A 283 -17.59 1.55 -0.94
CA THR A 283 -18.47 0.61 -1.65
C THR A 283 -19.40 -0.12 -0.67
N ALA A 284 -18.87 -0.58 0.47
CA ALA A 284 -19.66 -1.24 1.51
C ALA A 284 -20.76 -0.34 2.11
N ARG A 285 -20.62 1.00 1.97
CA ARG A 285 -21.60 2.01 2.41
C ARG A 285 -22.48 2.53 1.27
N GLY A 286 -22.44 1.90 0.10
CA GLY A 286 -23.30 2.24 -1.04
C GLY A 286 -22.79 3.37 -1.90
N LEU A 287 -21.46 3.60 -1.99
CA LEU A 287 -20.92 4.43 -3.07
C LEU A 287 -21.27 3.77 -4.41
N GLU A 288 -21.95 4.51 -5.29
CA GLU A 288 -22.36 4.05 -6.62
C GLU A 288 -22.14 5.16 -7.66
N GLY A 289 -22.39 4.85 -8.93
CA GLY A 289 -22.31 5.81 -10.03
C GLY A 289 -20.88 6.22 -10.39
N ALA A 290 -20.75 7.36 -11.08
CA ALA A 290 -19.52 7.80 -11.71
C ALA A 290 -18.29 7.81 -10.77
N ASP A 291 -18.46 8.24 -9.52
CA ASP A 291 -17.36 8.33 -8.57
C ASP A 291 -16.80 6.96 -8.15
N LEU A 292 -17.66 5.95 -7.95
CA LEU A 292 -17.20 4.57 -7.70
C LEU A 292 -16.40 4.05 -8.88
N HIS A 293 -16.95 4.19 -10.08
CA HIS A 293 -16.35 3.71 -11.31
C HIS A 293 -15.00 4.38 -11.58
N ARG A 294 -14.89 5.69 -11.28
CA ARG A 294 -13.65 6.44 -11.42
C ARG A 294 -12.59 5.96 -10.44
N LEU A 295 -12.91 5.81 -9.16
CA LEU A 295 -11.96 5.31 -8.16
C LEU A 295 -11.47 3.89 -8.48
N ARG A 296 -12.34 3.04 -9.03
CA ARG A 296 -11.95 1.72 -9.54
C ARG A 296 -10.97 1.81 -10.70
N ALA A 297 -11.23 2.71 -11.66
CA ALA A 297 -10.33 2.94 -12.78
C ALA A 297 -8.97 3.47 -12.31
N ASP A 298 -8.97 4.42 -11.36
CA ASP A 298 -7.76 5.03 -10.82
C ASP A 298 -6.88 4.00 -10.09
N ILE A 299 -7.49 3.12 -9.29
CA ILE A 299 -6.78 2.01 -8.63
C ILE A 299 -6.25 1.00 -9.66
N ALA A 300 -7.07 0.62 -10.66
CA ALA A 300 -6.65 -0.31 -11.70
C ALA A 300 -5.45 0.22 -12.51
N LEU A 301 -5.42 1.54 -12.78
CA LEU A 301 -4.28 2.21 -13.40
C LEU A 301 -3.01 2.14 -12.55
N TYR A 302 -3.10 2.33 -11.24
CA TYR A 302 -1.96 2.15 -10.34
C TYR A 302 -1.47 0.69 -10.28
N ASP A 303 -2.38 -0.26 -10.46
CA ASP A 303 -2.06 -1.69 -10.51
C ASP A 303 -1.46 -2.12 -11.85
N GLY A 304 -1.52 -1.26 -12.87
CA GLY A 304 -1.14 -1.57 -14.24
C GLY A 304 -2.15 -2.44 -14.99
N ASP A 305 -3.35 -2.63 -14.43
CA ASP A 305 -4.45 -3.37 -15.06
C ASP A 305 -5.27 -2.44 -15.96
N LEU A 306 -4.76 -2.25 -17.18
CA LEU A 306 -5.37 -1.34 -18.17
C LEU A 306 -6.74 -1.84 -18.66
N ASP A 307 -7.00 -3.15 -18.64
CA ASP A 307 -8.27 -3.73 -19.08
C ASP A 307 -9.36 -3.52 -18.03
N ALA A 308 -9.02 -3.69 -16.75
CA ALA A 308 -9.91 -3.33 -15.65
C ALA A 308 -10.18 -1.82 -15.61
N ALA A 309 -9.16 -0.99 -15.87
CA ALA A 309 -9.32 0.46 -15.94
C ALA A 309 -10.30 0.89 -17.04
N ILE A 310 -10.16 0.36 -18.27
CA ILE A 310 -11.12 0.63 -19.36
C ILE A 310 -12.52 0.17 -18.99
N THR A 311 -12.64 -1.05 -18.46
CA THR A 311 -13.93 -1.63 -18.10
C THR A 311 -14.65 -0.75 -17.08
N ALA A 312 -13.93 -0.30 -16.05
CA ALA A 312 -14.47 0.62 -15.04
C ALA A 312 -14.92 1.96 -15.64
N MET A 313 -14.27 2.43 -16.71
CA MET A 313 -14.62 3.69 -17.37
C MET A 313 -15.73 3.59 -18.40
N ASN A 314 -16.18 2.41 -18.84
CA ASN A 314 -17.19 2.28 -19.90
C ASN A 314 -18.51 2.99 -19.56
N ASP A 315 -18.88 2.99 -18.28
CA ASP A 315 -20.16 3.54 -17.81
C ASP A 315 -20.08 5.01 -17.34
N ILE A 316 -18.92 5.66 -17.50
CA ILE A 316 -18.70 7.05 -17.11
C ILE A 316 -18.62 7.94 -18.36
N SER A 317 -19.15 9.17 -18.32
CA SER A 317 -19.00 10.11 -19.43
C SER A 317 -18.74 11.54 -18.97
N ASP A 318 -18.16 11.70 -17.79
CA ASP A 318 -17.85 13.01 -17.22
C ASP A 318 -16.44 13.47 -17.61
N GLU A 319 -16.16 14.76 -17.41
CA GLU A 319 -14.91 15.40 -17.86
C GLU A 319 -13.65 14.71 -17.31
N GLY A 320 -13.65 14.30 -16.04
CA GLY A 320 -12.53 13.58 -15.44
C GLY A 320 -12.27 12.20 -16.07
N SER A 321 -13.30 11.53 -16.58
CA SER A 321 -13.15 10.25 -17.29
C SER A 321 -12.47 10.41 -18.66
N ILE A 322 -12.56 11.59 -19.30
CA ILE A 322 -11.95 11.85 -20.61
C ILE A 322 -10.42 11.78 -20.50
N LEU A 323 -9.83 12.48 -19.51
CA LEU A 323 -8.37 12.44 -19.28
C LEU A 323 -7.89 11.03 -18.95
N THR A 324 -8.63 10.34 -18.09
CA THR A 324 -8.29 8.98 -17.65
C THR A 324 -8.35 7.98 -18.83
N ARG A 325 -9.35 8.11 -19.71
CA ARG A 325 -9.44 7.32 -20.96
C ARG A 325 -8.28 7.58 -21.91
N GLY A 326 -7.95 8.85 -22.13
CA GLY A 326 -6.80 9.22 -22.96
C GLY A 326 -5.49 8.67 -22.41
N LEU A 327 -5.32 8.70 -21.09
CA LEU A 327 -4.17 8.09 -20.42
C LEU A 327 -4.12 6.57 -20.61
N VAL A 328 -5.24 5.87 -20.47
CA VAL A 328 -5.25 4.42 -20.68
C VAL A 328 -4.95 4.08 -22.14
N LEU A 329 -5.51 4.80 -23.12
CA LEU A 329 -5.17 4.63 -24.53
C LEU A 329 -3.66 4.79 -24.76
N ALA A 330 -3.06 5.83 -24.18
CA ALA A 330 -1.63 6.08 -24.25
C ALA A 330 -0.80 4.94 -23.64
N LEU A 331 -1.14 4.49 -22.43
CA LEU A 331 -0.43 3.40 -21.74
C LEU A 331 -0.62 2.03 -22.41
N ARG A 332 -1.64 1.86 -23.25
CA ARG A 332 -1.80 0.68 -24.12
C ARG A 332 -0.96 0.75 -25.40
N GLY A 333 -0.28 1.88 -25.64
CA GLY A 333 0.45 2.15 -26.88
C GLY A 333 -0.47 2.41 -28.07
N ALA A 334 -1.66 2.99 -27.84
CA ALA A 334 -2.52 3.43 -28.93
C ALA A 334 -1.81 4.54 -29.73
N PRO A 335 -2.02 4.59 -31.06
CA PRO A 335 -1.41 5.60 -31.91
C PRO A 335 -1.94 7.02 -31.60
N ALA A 336 -1.14 8.04 -31.95
CA ALA A 336 -1.43 9.45 -31.63
C ALA A 336 -2.78 9.94 -32.18
N GLU A 337 -3.20 9.38 -33.32
CA GLU A 337 -4.47 9.64 -33.98
C GLU A 337 -5.68 9.15 -33.19
N LEU A 338 -5.50 8.28 -32.19
CA LEU A 338 -6.55 7.89 -31.25
C LEU A 338 -6.41 8.63 -29.92
N VAL A 339 -5.18 8.80 -29.43
CA VAL A 339 -4.92 9.44 -28.13
C VAL A 339 -5.31 10.92 -28.15
N ALA A 340 -4.80 11.72 -29.09
CA ALA A 340 -5.05 13.16 -29.08
C ALA A 340 -6.54 13.52 -29.28
N PRO A 341 -7.28 12.91 -30.23
CA PRO A 341 -8.71 13.17 -30.38
C PRO A 341 -9.55 12.76 -29.17
N SER A 342 -9.12 11.74 -28.41
CA SER A 342 -9.82 11.34 -27.20
C SER A 342 -9.89 12.44 -26.13
N LEU A 343 -8.99 13.43 -26.19
CA LEU A 343 -8.91 14.54 -25.24
C LEU A 343 -9.56 15.84 -25.73
N GLN A 344 -9.93 15.95 -27.01
CA GLN A 344 -10.36 17.22 -27.63
C GLN A 344 -11.62 17.84 -27.02
N ASN A 345 -12.47 17.01 -26.42
CA ASN A 345 -13.73 17.45 -25.82
C ASN A 345 -13.62 17.75 -24.32
N TYR A 346 -12.43 17.66 -23.73
CA TYR A 346 -12.25 17.97 -22.33
C TYR A 346 -12.50 19.46 -22.05
N LYS A 347 -13.43 19.73 -21.12
CA LYS A 347 -13.84 21.05 -20.64
C LYS A 347 -13.89 21.13 -19.11
N GLY A 348 -13.14 20.27 -18.43
CA GLY A 348 -13.08 20.29 -16.97
C GLY A 348 -12.57 21.62 -16.42
N ASP A 349 -13.03 21.95 -15.21
CA ASP A 349 -12.56 23.14 -14.49
C ASP A 349 -11.08 23.02 -14.06
N GLU A 350 -10.52 24.12 -13.53
CA GLU A 350 -9.12 24.19 -13.14
C GLU A 350 -8.76 23.15 -12.07
N LEU A 351 -9.63 22.91 -11.10
CA LEU A 351 -9.39 21.98 -9.99
C LEU A 351 -9.39 20.53 -10.49
N THR A 352 -10.40 20.16 -11.28
CA THR A 352 -10.50 18.83 -11.90
C THR A 352 -9.31 18.59 -12.82
N THR A 353 -8.89 19.61 -13.57
CA THR A 353 -7.71 19.52 -14.44
C THR A 353 -6.44 19.30 -13.64
N LEU A 354 -6.25 20.02 -12.54
CA LEU A 354 -5.12 19.88 -11.65
C LEU A 354 -5.04 18.47 -11.04
N GLU A 355 -6.15 17.98 -10.48
CA GLU A 355 -6.27 16.65 -9.89
C GLU A 355 -5.93 15.56 -10.93
N ARG A 356 -6.61 15.59 -12.08
CA ARG A 356 -6.48 14.55 -13.10
C ARG A 356 -5.12 14.57 -13.79
N TYR A 357 -4.55 15.74 -14.00
CA TYR A 357 -3.19 15.88 -14.51
C TYR A 357 -2.18 15.27 -13.51
N THR A 358 -2.28 15.63 -12.23
CA THR A 358 -1.38 15.14 -11.18
C THR A 358 -1.43 13.61 -11.08
N PHE A 359 -2.65 13.06 -11.06
CA PHE A 359 -2.87 11.62 -11.11
C PHE A 359 -2.20 10.97 -12.33
N ALA A 360 -2.40 11.52 -13.53
CA ALA A 360 -1.80 10.98 -14.75
C ALA A 360 -0.27 10.95 -14.70
N ILE A 361 0.35 12.00 -14.16
CA ILE A 361 1.79 12.07 -14.00
C ILE A 361 2.30 10.96 -13.06
N HIS A 362 1.65 10.71 -11.93
CA HIS A 362 2.06 9.62 -11.03
C HIS A 362 1.99 8.25 -11.70
N VAL A 363 0.92 7.98 -12.46
CA VAL A 363 0.77 6.72 -13.19
C VAL A 363 1.88 6.57 -14.23
N ILE A 364 2.18 7.62 -15.01
CA ILE A 364 3.27 7.62 -15.99
C ILE A 364 4.64 7.37 -15.31
N GLU A 365 4.92 8.06 -14.20
CA GLU A 365 6.19 7.91 -13.49
C GLU A 365 6.38 6.52 -12.89
N ARG A 366 5.30 5.89 -12.43
CA ARG A 366 5.33 4.49 -11.97
C ARG A 366 5.65 3.53 -13.11
N GLN A 367 5.03 3.72 -14.28
CA GLN A 367 5.26 2.88 -15.46
C GLN A 367 6.68 3.06 -16.03
N MET A 368 7.28 4.24 -15.87
CA MET A 368 8.60 4.57 -16.39
C MET A 368 9.70 3.62 -15.93
N ALA A 369 9.64 3.09 -14.70
CA ALA A 369 10.63 2.13 -14.20
C ALA A 369 10.74 0.89 -15.12
N MET A 370 9.59 0.40 -15.62
CA MET A 370 9.55 -0.74 -16.54
C MET A 370 10.10 -0.40 -17.92
N TRP A 371 9.77 0.76 -18.47
CA TRP A 371 10.32 1.21 -19.76
C TRP A 371 11.84 1.37 -19.69
N VAL A 372 12.34 2.03 -18.66
CA VAL A 372 13.77 2.27 -18.46
C VAL A 372 14.54 0.96 -18.33
N LEU A 373 14.01 -0.01 -17.57
CA LEU A 373 14.64 -1.33 -17.46
C LEU A 373 14.76 -2.00 -18.83
N ARG A 374 13.68 -2.03 -19.60
CA ARG A 374 13.67 -2.65 -20.94
C ARG A 374 14.62 -1.95 -21.91
N LEU A 375 14.66 -0.62 -21.91
CA LEU A 375 15.55 0.16 -22.77
C LEU A 375 17.03 -0.02 -22.39
N ARG A 376 17.35 -0.09 -21.09
CA ARG A 376 18.73 -0.36 -20.63
C ARG A 376 19.24 -1.72 -21.08
N GLU A 377 18.37 -2.73 -21.08
CA GLU A 377 18.75 -4.10 -21.43
C GLU A 377 18.75 -4.36 -22.95
N ALA A 378 18.03 -3.55 -23.74
CA ALA A 378 17.86 -3.77 -25.17
C ALA A 378 19.18 -3.89 -25.95
N PRO A 379 20.20 -3.00 -25.81
CA PRO A 379 21.45 -3.12 -26.57
C PRO A 379 22.21 -4.42 -26.29
N VAL A 380 22.16 -4.92 -25.06
CA VAL A 380 22.81 -6.18 -24.68
C VAL A 380 22.07 -7.36 -25.31
N ARG A 381 20.74 -7.39 -25.20
CA ARG A 381 19.89 -8.44 -25.79
C ARG A 381 20.03 -8.50 -27.31
N ILE A 382 20.08 -7.35 -27.99
CA ILE A 382 20.30 -7.27 -29.45
C ILE A 382 21.62 -7.94 -29.83
N ARG A 383 22.72 -7.60 -29.15
CA ARG A 383 24.05 -8.19 -29.42
C ARG A 383 24.12 -9.70 -29.14
N GLN A 384 23.29 -10.20 -28.24
CA GLN A 384 23.24 -11.61 -27.86
C GLN A 384 22.29 -12.45 -28.73
N GLY A 385 21.61 -11.83 -29.70
CA GLY A 385 20.59 -12.51 -30.52
C GLY A 385 19.21 -12.46 -29.86
N MET A 386 18.65 -11.25 -29.80
CA MET A 386 17.34 -10.95 -29.22
C MET A 386 16.26 -11.93 -29.71
N THR A 387 15.51 -12.49 -28.77
CA THR A 387 14.41 -13.40 -29.05
C THR A 387 13.19 -12.68 -29.62
N PRO A 388 12.26 -13.38 -30.31
CA PRO A 388 11.03 -12.78 -30.81
C PRO A 388 10.14 -12.15 -29.73
N THR A 389 10.16 -12.69 -28.51
CA THR A 389 9.40 -12.13 -27.38
C THR A 389 10.03 -10.82 -26.91
N GLU A 390 11.35 -10.78 -26.74
CA GLU A 390 12.06 -9.54 -26.36
C GLU A 390 11.90 -8.45 -27.41
N ARG A 391 11.90 -8.81 -28.70
CA ARG A 391 11.63 -7.86 -29.79
C ARG A 391 10.20 -7.30 -29.69
N ARG A 392 9.21 -8.15 -29.41
CA ARG A 392 7.82 -7.70 -29.19
C ARG A 392 7.70 -6.78 -27.97
N ASP A 393 8.40 -7.06 -26.89
CA ASP A 393 8.40 -6.22 -25.69
C ASP A 393 9.05 -4.84 -25.96
N LEU A 394 10.10 -4.79 -26.77
CA LEU A 394 10.73 -3.54 -27.19
C LEU A 394 9.82 -2.72 -28.12
N ILE A 395 9.18 -3.36 -29.11
CA ILE A 395 8.17 -2.72 -29.97
C ILE A 395 7.04 -2.14 -29.11
N ARG A 396 6.50 -2.94 -28.19
CA ARG A 396 5.45 -2.51 -27.27
C ARG A 396 5.89 -1.32 -26.42
N THR A 397 7.12 -1.36 -25.90
CA THR A 397 7.70 -0.25 -25.12
C THR A 397 7.77 1.04 -25.94
N GLY A 398 8.19 0.96 -27.21
CA GLY A 398 8.17 2.10 -28.11
C GLY A 398 6.75 2.66 -28.33
N GLN A 399 5.78 1.78 -28.58
CA GLN A 399 4.37 2.16 -28.76
C GLN A 399 3.79 2.84 -27.51
N GLU A 400 4.04 2.28 -26.32
CA GLU A 400 3.61 2.85 -25.04
C GLU A 400 4.21 4.26 -24.83
N LEU A 401 5.50 4.44 -25.10
CA LEU A 401 6.17 5.74 -25.01
C LEU A 401 5.63 6.75 -26.02
N ASP A 402 5.43 6.34 -27.28
CA ASP A 402 4.84 7.20 -28.31
C ASP A 402 3.39 7.62 -27.94
N GLY A 403 2.60 6.69 -27.40
CA GLY A 403 1.26 6.96 -26.89
C GLY A 403 1.28 7.98 -25.74
N VAL A 404 2.22 7.86 -24.80
CA VAL A 404 2.39 8.81 -23.69
C VAL A 404 2.87 10.18 -24.17
N VAL A 405 3.76 10.23 -25.16
CA VAL A 405 4.14 11.50 -25.81
C VAL A 405 2.92 12.16 -26.46
N ALA A 406 2.08 11.38 -27.15
CA ALA A 406 0.85 11.91 -27.74
C ALA A 406 -0.13 12.44 -26.68
N PHE A 407 -0.27 11.74 -25.55
CA PHE A 407 -1.06 12.20 -24.41
C PHE A 407 -0.52 13.51 -23.85
N LEU A 408 0.77 13.57 -23.52
CA LEU A 408 1.38 14.76 -22.94
C LEU A 408 1.30 15.99 -23.87
N ARG A 409 1.35 15.80 -25.19
CA ARG A 409 1.14 16.91 -26.15
C ARG A 409 -0.28 17.45 -26.18
N ALA A 410 -1.26 16.61 -25.91
CA ALA A 410 -2.68 16.94 -26.06
C ALA A 410 -3.37 17.26 -24.72
N VAL A 411 -2.79 16.86 -23.59
CA VAL A 411 -3.38 17.04 -22.27
C VAL A 411 -3.42 18.53 -21.88
N PRO A 412 -4.54 19.03 -21.34
CA PRO A 412 -4.59 20.35 -20.71
C PRO A 412 -3.64 20.40 -19.51
N VAL A 413 -2.74 21.38 -19.50
CA VAL A 413 -1.71 21.52 -18.47
C VAL A 413 -2.09 22.63 -17.48
N PRO A 414 -2.22 22.32 -16.18
CA PRO A 414 -2.42 23.34 -15.15
C PRO A 414 -1.29 24.38 -15.19
N ALA A 415 -1.62 25.66 -14.98
CA ALA A 415 -0.62 26.74 -15.05
C ALA A 415 0.57 26.51 -14.11
N LYS A 416 0.29 25.95 -12.92
CA LYS A 416 1.29 25.58 -11.90
C LYS A 416 2.32 24.55 -12.37
N HIS A 417 1.97 23.70 -13.36
CA HIS A 417 2.80 22.56 -13.77
C HIS A 417 3.48 22.71 -15.13
N ARG A 418 3.48 23.90 -15.73
CA ARG A 418 4.03 24.10 -17.08
C ARG A 418 5.51 23.74 -17.19
N ILE A 419 6.33 24.13 -16.21
CA ILE A 419 7.78 23.92 -16.26
C ILE A 419 8.11 22.43 -16.16
N SER A 420 7.55 21.73 -15.16
CA SER A 420 7.74 20.29 -15.05
C SER A 420 7.15 19.53 -16.24
N HIS A 421 6.03 20.00 -16.80
CA HIS A 421 5.40 19.40 -17.98
C HIS A 421 6.31 19.43 -19.21
N GLU A 422 6.85 20.59 -19.58
CA GLU A 422 7.70 20.75 -20.76
C GLU A 422 8.95 19.87 -20.68
N GLY A 423 9.60 19.85 -19.52
CA GLY A 423 10.74 18.97 -19.27
C GLY A 423 10.36 17.49 -19.35
N ARG A 424 9.18 17.12 -18.83
CA ARG A 424 8.68 15.73 -18.87
C ARG A 424 8.39 15.28 -20.30
N LEU A 425 7.74 16.12 -21.08
CA LEU A 425 7.45 15.86 -22.49
C LEU A 425 8.75 15.62 -23.26
N LEU A 426 9.76 16.48 -23.07
CA LEU A 426 11.06 16.31 -23.71
C LEU A 426 11.74 15.00 -23.30
N ALA A 427 11.73 14.68 -22.00
CA ALA A 427 12.30 13.43 -21.51
C ALA A 427 11.59 12.19 -22.10
N MET A 428 10.26 12.19 -22.18
CA MET A 428 9.50 11.10 -22.81
C MET A 428 9.78 10.97 -24.30
N ILE A 429 9.96 12.09 -25.03
CA ILE A 429 10.39 12.08 -26.44
C ILE A 429 11.75 11.38 -26.59
N LEU A 430 12.71 11.67 -25.70
CA LEU A 430 14.03 11.04 -25.74
C LEU A 430 13.97 9.54 -25.43
N LEU A 431 13.12 9.12 -24.49
CA LEU A 431 12.90 7.69 -24.23
C LEU A 431 12.26 6.98 -25.42
N ALA A 432 11.25 7.59 -26.05
CA ALA A 432 10.63 7.05 -27.27
C ALA A 432 11.66 6.93 -28.41
N LYS A 433 12.49 7.95 -28.60
CA LYS A 433 13.60 7.94 -29.58
C LYS A 433 14.58 6.81 -29.31
N SER A 434 14.97 6.60 -28.05
CA SER A 434 15.85 5.48 -27.65
C SER A 434 15.25 4.11 -28.00
N ALA A 435 13.93 3.93 -27.84
CA ALA A 435 13.23 2.71 -28.24
C ALA A 435 13.31 2.50 -29.76
N GLN A 436 13.04 3.55 -30.54
CA GLN A 436 13.08 3.52 -32.01
C GLN A 436 14.50 3.22 -32.54
N GLU A 437 15.52 3.87 -31.97
CA GLU A 437 16.94 3.65 -32.30
C GLU A 437 17.37 2.22 -31.94
N SER A 438 16.92 1.70 -30.79
CA SER A 438 17.17 0.31 -30.40
C SER A 438 16.53 -0.69 -31.37
N LEU A 439 15.31 -0.42 -31.85
CA LEU A 439 14.65 -1.25 -32.86
C LEU A 439 15.39 -1.20 -34.20
N ALA A 440 15.80 0.00 -34.63
CA ALA A 440 16.57 0.16 -35.85
C ALA A 440 17.94 -0.53 -35.76
N PHE A 441 18.60 -0.49 -34.60
CA PHE A 441 19.81 -1.27 -34.32
C PHE A 441 19.53 -2.78 -34.42
N ALA A 442 18.42 -3.27 -33.87
CA ALA A 442 18.05 -4.68 -33.98
C ALA A 442 17.85 -5.13 -35.44
N ASP A 443 17.30 -4.27 -36.29
CA ASP A 443 17.00 -4.58 -37.68
C ASP A 443 18.24 -4.46 -38.60
N THR A 444 19.15 -3.54 -38.32
CA THR A 444 20.30 -3.23 -39.20
C THR A 444 21.64 -3.76 -38.68
N SER A 445 21.74 -4.07 -37.39
CA SER A 445 22.99 -4.35 -36.68
C SER A 445 24.03 -3.21 -36.73
N ASP A 446 23.62 -1.98 -37.07
CA ASP A 446 24.50 -0.81 -37.03
C ASP A 446 24.76 -0.36 -35.59
N ARG A 447 26.02 -0.48 -35.14
CA ARG A 447 26.41 -0.15 -33.77
C ARG A 447 26.20 1.31 -33.42
N SER A 448 26.26 2.22 -34.39
CA SER A 448 26.05 3.66 -34.14
C SER A 448 24.65 3.93 -33.60
N LEU A 449 23.63 3.23 -34.11
CA LEU A 449 22.25 3.32 -33.61
C LEU A 449 22.10 2.81 -32.17
N GLY A 450 22.92 1.83 -31.78
CA GLY A 450 22.96 1.35 -30.39
C GLY A 450 23.57 2.38 -29.43
N ASP A 451 24.59 3.12 -29.87
CA ASP A 451 25.20 4.20 -29.10
C ASP A 451 24.27 5.42 -29.01
N ASP A 452 23.62 5.78 -30.12
CA ASP A 452 22.59 6.83 -30.17
C ASP A 452 21.42 6.51 -29.22
N ALA A 453 20.93 5.26 -29.24
CA ALA A 453 19.89 4.80 -28.33
C ALA A 453 20.28 4.97 -26.86
N ALA A 454 21.53 4.66 -26.51
CA ALA A 454 22.06 4.81 -25.15
C ALA A 454 22.21 6.29 -24.76
N MET A 455 22.62 7.15 -25.70
CA MET A 455 22.71 8.59 -25.50
C MET A 455 21.33 9.20 -25.25
N SER A 456 20.34 8.91 -26.11
CA SER A 456 18.95 9.35 -25.95
C SER A 456 18.38 8.93 -24.59
N LEU A 457 18.62 7.68 -24.17
CA LEU A 457 18.21 7.18 -22.86
C LEU A 457 18.88 7.95 -21.71
N GLY A 458 20.19 8.16 -21.78
CA GLY A 458 20.95 8.87 -20.76
C GLY A 458 20.48 10.32 -20.59
N GLU A 459 20.25 11.03 -21.68
CA GLU A 459 19.73 12.41 -21.66
C GLU A 459 18.31 12.48 -21.12
N GLY A 460 17.42 11.57 -21.54
CA GLY A 460 16.05 11.49 -21.03
C GLY A 460 16.00 11.25 -19.53
N LEU A 461 16.81 10.32 -19.01
CA LEU A 461 16.92 10.04 -17.58
C LEU A 461 17.48 11.22 -16.78
N ARG A 462 18.48 11.92 -17.32
CA ARG A 462 19.06 13.13 -16.69
C ARG A 462 18.01 14.22 -16.54
N LEU A 463 17.22 14.49 -17.58
CA LEU A 463 16.15 15.47 -17.54
C LEU A 463 15.06 15.08 -16.53
N MET A 464 14.73 13.80 -16.42
CA MET A 464 13.68 13.33 -15.52
C MET A 464 13.96 13.65 -14.04
N ASN A 465 15.22 13.70 -13.62
CA ASN A 465 15.57 14.11 -12.25
C ASN A 465 15.16 15.56 -11.98
N SER A 466 15.50 16.49 -12.87
CA SER A 466 15.07 17.89 -12.76
C SER A 466 13.55 18.06 -12.88
N VAL A 467 12.90 17.24 -13.70
CA VAL A 467 11.43 17.24 -13.86
C VAL A 467 10.73 16.86 -12.57
N ARG A 468 11.21 15.83 -11.87
CA ARG A 468 10.66 15.37 -10.60
C ARG A 468 10.84 16.40 -9.49
N GLU A 469 12.01 17.03 -9.44
CA GLU A 469 12.29 18.12 -8.50
C GLU A 469 11.33 19.30 -8.74
N ASN A 470 11.23 19.78 -9.98
CA ASN A 470 10.32 20.86 -10.33
C ASN A 470 8.86 20.51 -10.01
N PHE A 471 8.42 19.28 -10.34
CA PHE A 471 7.06 18.85 -10.06
C PHE A 471 6.75 18.81 -8.56
N ALA A 472 7.68 18.33 -7.72
CA ALA A 472 7.52 18.34 -6.27
C ALA A 472 7.46 19.77 -5.71
N VAL A 473 8.35 20.67 -6.16
CA VAL A 473 8.34 22.09 -5.77
C VAL A 473 7.03 22.76 -6.17
N GLU A 474 6.57 22.53 -7.40
CA GLU A 474 5.27 23.01 -7.88
C GLU A 474 4.11 22.46 -7.04
N ARG A 475 4.24 21.31 -6.37
CA ARG A 475 3.21 20.78 -5.45
C ARG A 475 3.33 21.30 -4.01
N GLY A 476 4.38 22.07 -3.69
CA GLY A 476 4.67 22.46 -2.31
C GLY A 476 5.26 21.32 -1.49
N GLU A 477 5.77 20.27 -2.14
CA GLU A 477 6.38 19.11 -1.51
C GLU A 477 7.90 19.25 -1.44
N ARG A 478 8.52 18.75 -0.38
CA ARG A 478 9.97 18.64 -0.32
C ARG A 478 10.42 17.46 -1.16
N TRP A 479 11.12 17.72 -2.26
CA TRP A 479 11.73 16.66 -3.05
C TRP A 479 12.83 15.94 -2.26
N GLN A 480 12.78 14.62 -2.22
CA GLN A 480 13.89 13.77 -1.79
C GLN A 480 14.23 12.85 -2.96
N PRO A 481 15.48 12.81 -3.44
CA PRO A 481 15.88 11.83 -4.44
C PRO A 481 15.67 10.42 -3.86
N ALA A 482 15.07 9.53 -4.65
CA ALA A 482 15.04 8.11 -4.32
C ALA A 482 16.49 7.58 -4.23
N PRO A 483 16.80 6.70 -3.26
CA PRO A 483 18.14 6.12 -3.11
C PRO A 483 18.59 5.29 -4.33
#